data_AF-W4UYC2-F1
#
_entry.id   AF-W4UYC2-F1
#
_cell.length_a   1.000
_cell.length_b   1.000
_cell.length_c   1.000
_cell.angle_alpha   90.00
_cell.angle_beta   90.00
_cell.angle_gamma   90.00
#
_symmetry.space_group_name_H-M   'P 1'
#
loop_
_entity.id
_entity.type
_entity.pdbx_description
1 polymer ?
#
loop_
_entity_poly.entity_id
_entity_poly.type
_entity_poly.pdbx_seq_one_letter_code
_entity_poly.pdbx_strand_id
1 'polypeptide(L)'
;MITKMKVSKLGLFTAMLLSGSMAIAQGTADDYRRAYSLREKYSANNVYYANVTPQWIENTHGFWYVRNTPEGRIYVAVNADKKDRTELFDHQKLAIALSQASKKEIKPGTLSLERLSVNKSLDTLRFVFNNQQWMYVVQSNQLTNEGTLPIPPTPRHWMEVDDEKTAAPISSPDGKYMAFIKNDNIYVKEIATGKEKQLSLDGTLGNYYSAYLRWSPDSKKVASCKIRPVEKRYVYYVESSPVDQLQPKLHKQEYAKPGDELPFKVPCIYEVETGRSVIPATDLFAQQYDVSAPEWNNDSRAVTFEYNQRGHQVYRVLELSTENGSVRPLVEETSDKYVNYTRRFRHDLPDGKHMIWMSERDNWNHLYMYDRSTAKPIQQITRGEWYVREVLRVDEANRQIYFSANGVQPNEDPYLIRYYRIGFNGKG
;
A
#
# COMPACT_ATOMS: atom_id res chain seq x y z
N MET A 1 64.42 53.02 -20.44
CA MET A 1 63.61 51.88 -19.98
C MET A 1 62.59 52.38 -18.97
N ILE A 2 61.41 51.76 -18.94
CA ILE A 2 60.25 51.99 -18.04
C ILE A 2 59.30 53.12 -18.52
N THR A 3 58.32 52.78 -19.38
CA THR A 3 56.91 52.43 -19.09
C THR A 3 55.99 53.65 -18.95
N LYS A 4 55.24 53.98 -20.01
CA LYS A 4 53.96 54.70 -19.92
C LYS A 4 52.87 53.83 -20.54
N MET A 5 52.24 53.06 -19.65
CA MET A 5 51.09 52.21 -19.94
C MET A 5 49.91 53.11 -20.31
N LYS A 6 49.27 52.82 -21.45
CA LYS A 6 48.12 53.56 -22.00
C LYS A 6 46.94 53.56 -21.02
N VAL A 7 46.58 54.75 -20.56
CA VAL A 7 45.48 55.07 -19.63
C VAL A 7 44.09 54.64 -20.14
N SER A 8 43.93 54.29 -21.43
CA SER A 8 42.62 53.93 -21.99
C SER A 8 42.13 52.50 -21.67
N LYS A 9 43.02 51.57 -21.28
CA LYS A 9 42.60 50.21 -20.88
C LYS A 9 42.18 50.11 -19.40
N LEU A 10 42.58 51.07 -18.57
CA LEU A 10 42.27 51.05 -17.14
C LEU A 10 40.83 51.52 -16.88
N GLY A 11 40.36 52.55 -17.59
CA GLY A 11 38.99 53.06 -17.45
C GLY A 11 37.89 52.07 -17.86
N LEU A 12 38.13 51.25 -18.90
CA LEU A 12 37.17 50.20 -19.29
C LEU A 12 37.08 49.07 -18.26
N PHE A 13 38.19 48.74 -17.58
CA PHE A 13 38.21 47.76 -16.50
C PHE A 13 37.47 48.25 -15.25
N THR A 14 37.58 49.54 -14.92
CA THR A 14 36.86 50.12 -13.77
C THR A 14 35.35 50.23 -14.02
N ALA A 15 34.92 50.49 -15.27
CA ALA A 15 33.50 50.49 -15.62
C ALA A 15 32.87 49.09 -15.65
N MET A 16 33.64 48.04 -15.99
CA MET A 16 33.17 46.64 -15.87
C MET A 16 33.16 46.13 -14.42
N LEU A 17 34.01 46.65 -13.54
CA LEU A 17 34.00 46.30 -12.10
C LEU A 17 32.87 46.98 -11.32
N LEU A 18 32.35 48.11 -11.80
CA LEU A 18 31.22 48.84 -11.20
C LEU A 18 29.83 48.43 -11.73
N SER A 19 29.78 47.58 -12.76
CA SER A 19 28.55 46.99 -13.31
C SER A 19 28.30 45.56 -12.82
N GLY A 20 29.04 45.12 -11.79
CA GLY A 20 28.66 44.01 -10.95
C GLY A 20 27.44 44.38 -10.11
N SER A 21 26.29 44.49 -10.75
CA SER A 21 25.00 44.39 -10.07
C SER A 21 25.14 43.15 -9.20
N MET A 22 25.10 43.31 -7.86
CA MET A 22 24.89 42.18 -6.98
C MET A 22 23.57 41.56 -7.44
N ALA A 23 23.63 40.58 -8.32
CA ALA A 23 22.53 39.71 -8.60
C ALA A 23 22.33 38.95 -7.30
N ILE A 24 21.48 39.50 -6.44
CA ILE A 24 20.97 38.84 -5.25
C ILE A 24 20.17 37.65 -5.80
N ALA A 25 20.87 36.54 -6.03
CA ALA A 25 20.31 35.33 -6.62
C ALA A 25 19.41 34.58 -5.62
N GLN A 26 19.40 34.99 -4.35
CA GLN A 26 18.49 34.47 -3.33
C GLN A 26 17.35 35.47 -3.11
N GLY A 27 16.10 35.01 -3.19
CA GLY A 27 14.94 35.87 -2.93
C GLY A 27 15.02 36.58 -1.57
N THR A 28 14.33 37.70 -1.45
CA THR A 28 14.17 38.42 -0.18
C THR A 28 13.40 37.57 0.83
N ALA A 29 13.51 37.87 2.12
CA ALA A 29 12.69 37.22 3.15
C ALA A 29 11.19 37.35 2.85
N ASP A 30 10.77 38.46 2.22
CA ASP A 30 9.40 38.65 1.75
C ASP A 30 9.01 37.71 0.62
N ASP A 31 9.93 37.38 -0.28
CA ASP A 31 9.68 36.40 -1.35
C ASP A 31 9.41 35.02 -0.77
N TYR A 32 10.20 34.61 0.25
CA TYR A 32 9.96 33.37 0.98
C TYR A 32 8.65 33.41 1.78
N ARG A 33 8.34 34.51 2.49
CA ARG A 33 7.06 34.67 3.19
C ARG A 33 5.87 34.56 2.23
N ARG A 34 5.94 35.21 1.07
CA ARG A 34 4.91 35.10 0.03
C ARG A 34 4.81 33.67 -0.50
N ALA A 35 5.92 33.01 -0.78
CA ALA A 35 5.92 31.62 -1.22
C ALA A 35 5.28 30.67 -0.18
N TYR A 36 5.61 30.84 1.10
CA TYR A 36 5.01 30.05 2.18
C TYR A 36 3.51 30.32 2.34
N SER A 37 3.05 31.55 2.14
CA SER A 37 1.61 31.87 2.23
C SER A 37 0.78 31.32 1.07
N LEU A 38 1.38 31.01 -0.09
CA LEU A 38 0.67 30.36 -1.20
C LEU A 38 0.09 29.00 -0.79
N ARG A 39 0.79 28.26 0.08
CA ARG A 39 0.29 26.97 0.60
C ARG A 39 -0.98 27.13 1.40
N GLU A 40 -1.09 28.18 2.21
CA GLU A 40 -2.31 28.48 2.97
C GLU A 40 -3.41 28.98 2.04
N LYS A 41 -3.09 29.89 1.11
CA LYS A 41 -4.05 30.49 0.18
C LYS A 41 -4.69 29.46 -0.75
N TYR A 42 -3.88 28.57 -1.34
CA TYR A 42 -4.34 27.53 -2.27
C TYR A 42 -4.50 26.16 -1.59
N SER A 43 -4.61 26.14 -0.26
CA SER A 43 -4.85 24.92 0.48
C SER A 43 -6.21 24.33 0.10
N ALA A 44 -6.26 23.01 -0.09
CA ALA A 44 -7.52 22.28 -0.22
C ALA A 44 -8.43 22.47 1.01
N ASN A 45 -7.88 22.88 2.17
CA ASN A 45 -8.66 23.21 3.36
C ASN A 45 -9.59 24.42 3.19
N ASN A 46 -9.37 25.27 2.18
CA ASN A 46 -10.23 26.40 1.85
C ASN A 46 -11.40 26.00 0.93
N VAL A 47 -11.47 24.73 0.51
CA VAL A 47 -12.57 24.20 -0.29
C VAL A 47 -13.59 23.57 0.64
N TYR A 48 -14.65 24.33 0.95
CA TYR A 48 -15.71 23.88 1.84
C TYR A 48 -16.73 23.01 1.11
N TYR A 49 -17.32 22.07 1.84
CA TYR A 49 -18.43 21.23 1.38
C TYR A 49 -18.18 20.35 0.14
N ALA A 50 -16.95 20.26 -0.37
CA ALA A 50 -16.67 19.60 -1.65
C ALA A 50 -16.43 18.08 -1.56
N ASN A 51 -16.00 17.57 -0.40
CA ASN A 51 -15.56 16.18 -0.28
C ASN A 51 -16.52 15.35 0.58
N VAL A 52 -16.82 14.14 0.10
CA VAL A 52 -17.47 13.08 0.86
C VAL A 52 -16.54 11.87 0.82
N THR A 53 -15.87 11.61 1.93
CA THR A 53 -15.06 10.39 2.12
C THR A 53 -15.82 9.48 3.08
N PRO A 54 -16.68 8.57 2.56
CA PRO A 54 -17.55 7.76 3.41
C PRO A 54 -16.74 6.76 4.22
N GLN A 55 -17.11 6.60 5.49
CA GLN A 55 -16.67 5.54 6.38
C GLN A 55 -17.90 4.67 6.67
N TRP A 56 -18.00 3.55 5.94
CA TRP A 56 -19.14 2.64 6.03
C TRP A 56 -19.21 1.97 7.41
N ILE A 57 -20.42 1.85 7.95
CA ILE A 57 -20.66 1.26 9.26
C ILE A 57 -20.93 -0.22 9.07
N GLU A 58 -19.85 -1.01 9.20
CA GLU A 58 -19.86 -2.45 9.02
C GLU A 58 -20.63 -2.86 7.73
N ASN A 59 -21.57 -3.81 7.84
CA ASN A 59 -22.39 -4.32 6.74
C ASN A 59 -23.75 -3.59 6.64
N THR A 60 -23.87 -2.37 7.19
CA THR A 60 -25.11 -1.58 7.08
C THR A 60 -25.06 -0.67 5.85
N HIS A 61 -26.22 -0.12 5.48
CA HIS A 61 -26.30 0.93 4.44
C HIS A 61 -26.09 2.34 5.04
N GLY A 62 -25.53 2.41 6.25
CA GLY A 62 -25.15 3.65 6.91
C GLY A 62 -23.66 3.93 6.75
N PHE A 63 -23.32 5.21 6.64
CA PHE A 63 -21.93 5.67 6.69
C PHE A 63 -21.85 7.03 7.36
N TRP A 64 -20.65 7.41 7.80
CA TRP A 64 -20.37 8.77 8.25
C TRP A 64 -19.22 9.38 7.45
N TYR A 65 -19.12 10.69 7.44
CA TYR A 65 -18.00 11.41 6.82
C TYR A 65 -17.75 12.75 7.51
N VAL A 66 -16.54 13.28 7.33
CA VAL A 66 -16.17 14.61 7.82
C VAL A 66 -16.44 15.63 6.72
N ARG A 67 -17.13 16.72 7.06
CA ARG A 67 -17.39 17.84 6.16
C ARG A 67 -16.71 19.09 6.72
N ASN A 68 -15.89 19.73 5.90
CA ASN A 68 -15.28 21.01 6.24
C ASN A 68 -16.26 22.15 5.88
N THR A 69 -16.47 23.05 6.83
CA THR A 69 -17.33 24.24 6.73
C THR A 69 -16.50 25.47 7.09
N PRO A 70 -16.93 26.70 6.74
CA PRO A 70 -16.26 27.92 7.21
C PRO A 70 -16.15 27.99 8.74
N GLU A 71 -17.09 27.39 9.46
CA GLU A 71 -17.14 27.35 10.93
C GLU A 71 -16.29 26.22 11.54
N GLY A 72 -15.78 25.30 10.72
CA GLY A 72 -14.95 24.16 11.14
C GLY A 72 -15.44 22.80 10.64
N ARG A 73 -14.99 21.73 11.28
CA ARG A 73 -15.33 20.35 10.93
C ARG A 73 -16.65 19.92 11.55
N ILE A 74 -17.51 19.33 10.74
CA ILE A 74 -18.70 18.61 11.21
C ILE A 74 -18.61 17.14 10.79
N TYR A 75 -19.17 16.27 11.63
CA TYR A 75 -19.23 14.83 11.40
C TYR A 75 -20.68 14.50 11.06
N VAL A 76 -20.89 13.97 9.87
CA VAL A 76 -22.23 13.74 9.31
C VAL A 76 -22.47 12.24 9.26
N ALA A 77 -23.63 11.79 9.73
CA ALA A 77 -24.14 10.45 9.53
C ALA A 77 -25.14 10.44 8.37
N VAL A 78 -25.11 9.39 7.56
CA VAL A 78 -26.01 9.18 6.42
C VAL A 78 -26.60 7.79 6.51
N ASN A 79 -27.91 7.69 6.30
CA ASN A 79 -28.56 6.43 6.00
C ASN A 79 -28.93 6.43 4.50
N ALA A 80 -28.24 5.58 3.73
CA ALA A 80 -28.35 5.58 2.28
C ALA A 80 -29.72 5.08 1.79
N ASP A 81 -30.39 4.21 2.56
CA ASP A 81 -31.72 3.69 2.22
C ASP A 81 -32.79 4.80 2.32
N LYS A 82 -32.71 5.59 3.41
CA LYS A 82 -33.65 6.68 3.68
C LYS A 82 -33.29 7.98 2.97
N LYS A 83 -32.07 8.08 2.43
CA LYS A 83 -31.52 9.29 1.78
C LYS A 83 -31.53 10.51 2.71
N ASP A 84 -31.40 10.28 4.00
CA ASP A 84 -31.34 11.32 5.03
C ASP A 84 -29.91 11.46 5.56
N ARG A 85 -29.65 12.64 6.13
CA ARG A 85 -28.37 12.99 6.76
C ARG A 85 -28.62 13.76 8.05
N THR A 86 -27.84 13.45 9.07
CA THR A 86 -27.86 14.14 10.37
C THR A 86 -26.44 14.40 10.82
N GLU A 87 -26.27 15.25 11.83
CA GLU A 87 -25.00 15.27 12.57
C GLU A 87 -24.83 13.92 13.28
N LEU A 88 -23.60 13.41 13.28
CA LEU A 88 -23.26 12.13 13.89
C LEU A 88 -23.39 12.20 15.42
N PHE A 89 -23.09 13.37 16.00
CA PHE A 89 -23.19 13.69 17.42
C PHE A 89 -23.21 15.21 17.58
N ASP A 90 -23.60 15.68 18.76
CA ASP A 90 -23.55 17.10 19.12
C ASP A 90 -22.09 17.54 19.40
N HIS A 91 -21.52 18.32 18.47
CA HIS A 91 -20.12 18.77 18.55
C HIS A 91 -19.84 19.66 19.76
N GLN A 92 -20.84 20.42 20.23
CA GLN A 92 -20.69 21.30 21.39
C GLN A 92 -20.55 20.49 22.66
N LYS A 93 -21.41 19.49 22.85
CA LYS A 93 -21.35 18.58 24.00
C LYS A 93 -20.03 17.82 24.08
N LEU A 94 -19.59 17.23 22.96
CA LEU A 94 -18.33 16.50 22.94
C LEU A 94 -17.12 17.42 23.18
N ALA A 95 -17.10 18.62 22.60
CA ALA A 95 -16.02 19.57 22.82
C ALA A 95 -15.93 20.02 24.30
N ILE A 96 -17.06 20.22 24.97
CA ILE A 96 -17.10 20.52 26.41
C ILE A 96 -16.55 19.33 27.22
N ALA A 97 -17.00 18.11 26.93
CA ALA A 97 -16.55 16.90 27.63
C ALA A 97 -15.03 16.68 27.48
N LEU A 98 -14.51 16.84 26.26
CA LEU A 98 -13.07 16.76 26.00
C LEU A 98 -12.31 17.90 26.68
N SER A 99 -12.85 19.12 26.69
CA SER A 99 -12.19 20.29 27.32
C SER A 99 -12.01 20.07 28.82
N GLN A 100 -13.04 19.53 29.47
CA GLN A 100 -13.01 19.17 30.88
C GLN A 100 -11.97 18.07 31.15
N ALA A 101 -11.96 17.03 30.32
CA ALA A 101 -11.06 15.89 30.50
C ALA A 101 -9.58 16.26 30.22
N SER A 102 -9.30 17.10 29.22
CA SER A 102 -7.93 17.51 28.87
C SER A 102 -7.44 18.77 29.59
N LYS A 103 -8.31 19.45 30.36
CA LYS A 103 -8.03 20.76 30.99
C LYS A 103 -7.52 21.82 30.01
N LYS A 104 -8.04 21.80 28.79
CA LYS A 104 -7.70 22.72 27.70
C LYS A 104 -8.98 23.08 26.97
N GLU A 105 -9.12 24.34 26.57
CA GLU A 105 -10.27 24.77 25.79
C GLU A 105 -10.24 24.14 24.40
N ILE A 106 -11.32 23.45 24.02
CA ILE A 106 -11.50 22.84 22.70
C ILE A 106 -12.74 23.44 22.08
N LYS A 107 -12.61 23.98 20.87
CA LYS A 107 -13.72 24.55 20.11
C LYS A 107 -14.41 23.45 19.30
N PRO A 108 -15.75 23.43 19.20
CA PRO A 108 -16.49 22.39 18.46
C PRO A 108 -16.01 22.19 17.01
N GLY A 109 -15.80 23.29 16.28
CA GLY A 109 -15.32 23.24 14.88
C GLY A 109 -13.88 22.75 14.70
N THR A 110 -13.11 22.61 15.78
CA THR A 110 -11.70 22.15 15.75
C THR A 110 -11.53 20.66 16.07
N LEU A 111 -12.64 19.94 16.31
CA LEU A 111 -12.61 18.51 16.65
C LEU A 111 -11.98 17.68 15.52
N SER A 112 -10.81 17.13 15.82
CA SER A 112 -10.08 16.19 14.97
C SER A 112 -10.03 14.83 15.67
N LEU A 113 -11.02 13.99 15.39
CA LEU A 113 -11.16 12.66 15.97
C LEU A 113 -10.41 11.66 15.09
N GLU A 114 -9.24 11.22 15.54
CA GLU A 114 -8.44 10.23 14.83
C GLU A 114 -9.01 8.83 15.04
N ARG A 115 -8.89 7.95 14.04
CA ARG A 115 -9.36 6.55 14.11
C ARG A 115 -10.81 6.41 14.63
N LEU A 116 -11.67 7.38 14.29
CA LEU A 116 -13.07 7.35 14.71
C LEU A 116 -13.73 6.08 14.16
N SER A 117 -14.41 5.36 15.03
CA SER A 117 -15.26 4.23 14.72
C SER A 117 -16.58 4.41 15.44
N VAL A 118 -17.65 3.91 14.82
CA VAL A 118 -19.02 4.09 15.29
C VAL A 118 -19.70 2.75 15.25
N ASN A 119 -20.47 2.42 16.29
CA ASN A 119 -21.26 1.20 16.30
C ASN A 119 -22.52 1.31 15.40
N LYS A 120 -23.20 0.19 15.17
CA LYS A 120 -24.37 0.11 14.28
C LYS A 120 -25.52 1.04 14.68
N SER A 121 -25.73 1.28 15.97
CA SER A 121 -26.80 2.13 16.48
C SER A 121 -26.47 3.61 16.47
N LEU A 122 -25.24 4.00 16.07
CA LEU A 122 -24.74 5.39 16.09
C LEU A 122 -24.72 6.03 17.48
N ASP A 123 -24.88 5.26 18.55
CA ASP A 123 -24.95 5.78 19.91
C ASP A 123 -23.58 5.80 20.61
N THR A 124 -22.59 5.09 20.08
CA THR A 124 -21.28 4.94 20.70
C THR A 124 -20.18 5.20 19.69
N LEU A 125 -19.33 6.18 20.00
CA LEU A 125 -18.14 6.54 19.25
C LEU A 125 -16.90 6.02 19.99
N ARG A 126 -15.94 5.47 19.27
CA ARG A 126 -14.57 5.26 19.77
C ARG A 126 -13.58 5.97 18.88
N PHE A 127 -12.72 6.78 19.46
CA PHE A 127 -11.77 7.60 18.72
C PHE A 127 -10.50 7.88 19.53
N VAL A 128 -9.54 8.47 18.84
CA VAL A 128 -8.28 8.92 19.38
C VAL A 128 -8.28 10.45 19.41
N PHE A 129 -7.89 11.00 20.55
CA PHE A 129 -7.70 12.44 20.72
C PHE A 129 -6.58 12.69 21.74
N ASN A 130 -5.59 13.51 21.37
CA ASN A 130 -4.39 13.79 22.18
C ASN A 130 -3.68 12.51 22.68
N ASN A 131 -3.48 11.54 21.78
CA ASN A 131 -2.85 10.23 22.04
C ASN A 131 -3.59 9.35 23.07
N GLN A 132 -4.83 9.68 23.43
CA GLN A 132 -5.69 8.89 24.30
C GLN A 132 -6.85 8.29 23.51
N GLN A 133 -7.23 7.07 23.87
CA GLN A 133 -8.42 6.41 23.37
C GLN A 133 -9.62 6.84 24.21
N TRP A 134 -10.69 7.20 23.52
CA TRP A 134 -11.91 7.69 24.13
C TRP A 134 -13.10 6.91 23.61
N MET A 135 -14.00 6.56 24.52
CA MET A 135 -15.35 6.12 24.21
C MET A 135 -16.33 7.23 24.58
N TYR A 136 -17.23 7.57 23.66
CA TYR A 136 -18.26 8.57 23.88
C TYR A 136 -19.65 7.99 23.57
N VAL A 137 -20.54 8.05 24.55
CA VAL A 137 -21.94 7.64 24.42
C VAL A 137 -22.79 8.88 24.13
N VAL A 138 -23.35 8.95 22.92
CA VAL A 138 -23.98 10.14 22.35
C VAL A 138 -25.22 10.58 23.15
N GLN A 139 -26.07 9.63 23.56
CA GLN A 139 -27.32 9.94 24.24
C GLN A 139 -27.12 10.45 25.67
N SER A 140 -26.20 9.86 26.41
CA SER A 140 -25.90 10.23 27.80
C SER A 140 -24.84 11.33 27.91
N ASN A 141 -24.22 11.75 26.80
CA ASN A 141 -23.08 12.68 26.79
C ASN A 141 -21.95 12.21 27.72
N GLN A 142 -21.70 10.90 27.78
CA GLN A 142 -20.71 10.31 28.66
C GLN A 142 -19.41 10.03 27.90
N LEU A 143 -18.34 10.69 28.33
CA LEU A 143 -16.98 10.48 27.80
C LEU A 143 -16.16 9.63 28.78
N THR A 144 -15.60 8.52 28.30
CA THR A 144 -14.75 7.60 29.07
C THR A 144 -13.38 7.50 28.43
N ASN A 145 -12.32 7.63 29.23
CA ASN A 145 -10.95 7.41 28.79
C ASN A 145 -10.63 5.90 28.84
N GLU A 146 -10.34 5.29 27.69
CA GLU A 146 -10.00 3.87 27.57
C GLU A 146 -8.48 3.62 27.64
N GLY A 147 -7.67 4.67 27.86
CA GLY A 147 -6.23 4.58 28.07
C GLY A 147 -5.40 5.29 26.99
N THR A 148 -4.09 5.22 27.14
CA THR A 148 -3.15 5.79 26.17
C THR A 148 -2.95 4.81 25.02
N LEU A 149 -2.88 5.31 23.78
CA LEU A 149 -2.46 4.47 22.67
C LEU A 149 -1.03 3.96 22.89
N PRO A 150 -0.76 2.67 22.62
CA PRO A 150 0.61 2.22 22.54
C PRO A 150 1.33 3.03 21.46
N ILE A 151 2.54 3.50 21.77
CA ILE A 151 3.38 4.18 20.80
C ILE A 151 3.62 3.18 19.66
N PRO A 152 3.17 3.47 18.43
CA PRO A 152 3.43 2.57 17.32
C PRO A 152 4.95 2.45 17.16
N PRO A 153 5.47 1.27 16.83
CA PRO A 153 6.89 1.14 16.50
C PRO A 153 7.22 2.14 15.39
N THR A 154 8.41 2.73 15.47
CA THR A 154 8.88 3.66 14.44
C THR A 154 8.76 2.95 13.09
N PRO A 155 7.97 3.50 12.14
CA PRO A 155 7.84 2.87 10.84
C PRO A 155 9.21 2.80 10.18
N ARG A 156 9.49 1.68 9.52
CA ARG A 156 10.70 1.56 8.70
C ARG A 156 10.71 2.71 7.69
N HIS A 157 11.90 3.20 7.38
CA HIS A 157 12.03 4.18 6.31
C HIS A 157 11.50 3.54 5.02
N TRP A 158 10.76 4.27 4.19
CA TRP A 158 10.12 3.72 2.98
C TRP A 158 11.11 3.16 1.92
N MET A 159 12.42 3.39 2.11
CA MET A 159 13.50 2.84 1.28
C MET A 159 14.22 1.64 1.92
N GLU A 160 13.92 1.34 3.18
CA GLU A 160 14.44 0.13 3.84
C GLU A 160 13.73 -1.09 3.26
N VAL A 161 14.51 -2.00 2.69
CA VAL A 161 13.97 -3.25 2.17
C VAL A 161 13.75 -4.19 3.34
N ASP A 162 12.50 -4.64 3.47
CA ASP A 162 12.13 -5.67 4.42
C ASP A 162 12.87 -6.97 4.08
N ASP A 163 13.65 -7.48 5.05
CA ASP A 163 14.34 -8.75 4.91
C ASP A 163 13.43 -9.95 5.18
N GLU A 164 12.17 -9.70 5.55
CA GLU A 164 11.17 -10.73 5.86
C GLU A 164 11.60 -11.71 6.97
N LYS A 165 12.60 -11.37 7.80
CA LYS A 165 13.08 -12.27 8.88
C LYS A 165 12.20 -12.27 10.12
N THR A 166 11.29 -11.30 10.22
CA THR A 166 10.48 -11.07 11.42
C THR A 166 9.01 -11.01 11.09
N ALA A 167 8.25 -11.97 11.61
CA ALA A 167 6.80 -11.98 11.62
C ALA A 167 6.30 -12.76 12.83
N ALA A 168 5.05 -12.52 13.24
CA ALA A 168 4.43 -13.33 14.28
C ALA A 168 4.22 -14.78 13.78
N PRO A 169 4.33 -15.80 14.67
CA PRO A 169 3.90 -17.15 14.37
C PRO A 169 2.44 -17.19 13.88
N ILE A 170 2.13 -18.10 12.97
CA ILE A 170 0.78 -18.25 12.40
C ILE A 170 0.16 -19.59 12.79
N SER A 171 -1.10 -19.57 13.21
CA SER A 171 -1.86 -20.78 13.53
C SER A 171 -2.39 -21.44 12.25
N SER A 172 -2.41 -22.77 12.21
CA SER A 172 -3.07 -23.52 11.15
C SER A 172 -4.59 -23.25 11.16
N PRO A 173 -5.28 -23.36 10.01
CA PRO A 173 -6.73 -23.21 9.93
C PRO A 173 -7.52 -24.11 10.90
N ASP A 174 -7.01 -25.33 11.17
CA ASP A 174 -7.61 -26.26 12.13
C ASP A 174 -7.21 -26.01 13.60
N GLY A 175 -6.34 -25.03 13.86
CA GLY A 175 -5.87 -24.63 15.19
C GLY A 175 -4.90 -25.61 15.87
N LYS A 176 -4.50 -26.70 15.21
CA LYS A 176 -3.65 -27.74 15.83
C LYS A 176 -2.16 -27.41 15.84
N TYR A 177 -1.73 -26.56 14.92
CA TYR A 177 -0.33 -26.27 14.68
C TYR A 177 -0.06 -24.77 14.66
N MET A 178 1.17 -24.39 15.00
CA MET A 178 1.70 -23.04 14.86
C MET A 178 3.00 -23.09 14.07
N ALA A 179 3.05 -22.37 12.94
CA ALA A 179 4.25 -22.27 12.11
C ALA A 179 5.03 -20.99 12.42
N PHE A 180 6.35 -21.07 12.43
CA PHE A 180 7.25 -19.96 12.72
C PHE A 180 8.65 -20.20 12.15
N ILE A 181 9.46 -19.14 12.12
CA ILE A 181 10.87 -19.23 11.77
C ILE A 181 11.71 -19.31 13.04
N LYS A 182 12.67 -20.24 13.05
CA LYS A 182 13.70 -20.39 14.09
C LYS A 182 15.01 -20.74 13.42
N ASN A 183 16.09 -20.04 13.75
CA ASN A 183 17.42 -20.24 13.17
C ASN A 183 17.39 -20.30 11.62
N ASP A 184 16.78 -19.27 11.01
CA ASP A 184 16.62 -19.13 9.55
C ASP A 184 15.84 -20.27 8.86
N ASN A 185 15.16 -21.16 9.60
CA ASN A 185 14.44 -22.33 9.11
C ASN A 185 12.96 -22.33 9.51
N ILE A 186 12.14 -23.07 8.74
CA ILE A 186 10.71 -23.26 9.01
C ILE A 186 10.52 -24.33 10.08
N TYR A 187 9.76 -23.99 11.12
CA TYR A 187 9.34 -24.89 12.18
C TYR A 187 7.82 -24.89 12.30
N VAL A 188 7.31 -26.00 12.82
CA VAL A 188 5.92 -26.15 13.25
C VAL A 188 5.90 -26.68 14.68
N LYS A 189 5.05 -26.09 15.52
CA LYS A 189 4.77 -26.55 16.88
C LYS A 189 3.36 -27.11 16.94
N GLU A 190 3.21 -28.32 17.45
CA GLU A 190 1.90 -28.87 17.80
C GLU A 190 1.40 -28.22 19.09
N ILE A 191 0.18 -27.65 19.06
CA ILE A 191 -0.37 -26.90 20.20
C ILE A 191 -0.65 -27.82 21.40
N ALA A 192 -1.21 -29.00 21.15
CA ALA A 192 -1.62 -29.92 22.21
C ALA A 192 -0.44 -30.45 23.05
N THR A 193 0.68 -30.77 22.40
CA THR A 193 1.84 -31.38 23.05
C THR A 193 2.97 -30.40 23.32
N GLY A 194 2.96 -29.24 22.64
CA GLY A 194 4.06 -28.29 22.62
C GLY A 194 5.29 -28.75 21.84
N LYS A 195 5.24 -29.92 21.18
CA LYS A 195 6.38 -30.48 20.45
C LYS A 195 6.66 -29.68 19.18
N GLU A 196 7.92 -29.30 19.00
CA GLU A 196 8.40 -28.64 17.78
C GLU A 196 8.91 -29.67 16.77
N LYS A 197 8.61 -29.43 15.50
CA LYS A 197 9.14 -30.14 14.34
C LYS A 197 9.77 -29.13 13.40
N GLN A 198 11.04 -29.35 13.08
CA GLN A 198 11.74 -28.60 12.05
C GLN A 198 11.35 -29.15 10.66
N LEU A 199 10.94 -28.28 9.73
CA LEU A 199 10.55 -28.67 8.38
C LEU A 199 11.66 -28.44 7.35
N SER A 200 12.43 -27.35 7.47
CA SER A 200 13.60 -27.08 6.64
C SER A 200 14.90 -27.22 7.42
N LEU A 201 15.99 -27.65 6.77
CA LEU A 201 17.27 -27.94 7.42
C LEU A 201 18.44 -27.09 6.90
N ASP A 202 18.21 -26.29 5.86
CA ASP A 202 19.24 -25.63 5.05
C ASP A 202 19.21 -24.10 5.12
N GLY A 203 18.46 -23.55 6.08
CA GLY A 203 18.45 -22.13 6.41
C GLY A 203 19.79 -21.67 6.98
N THR A 204 20.32 -20.57 6.44
CA THR A 204 21.57 -19.92 6.83
C THR A 204 21.46 -18.40 6.66
N LEU A 205 22.42 -17.64 7.19
CA LEU A 205 22.49 -16.19 6.95
C LEU A 205 22.53 -15.81 5.45
N GLY A 206 23.12 -16.66 4.61
CA GLY A 206 23.20 -16.45 3.16
C GLY A 206 22.03 -17.00 2.35
N ASN A 207 21.13 -17.77 2.97
CA ASN A 207 19.94 -18.36 2.35
C ASN A 207 18.95 -18.73 3.46
N TYR A 208 18.01 -17.86 3.80
CA TYR A 208 17.07 -18.05 4.91
C TYR A 208 15.63 -18.16 4.40
N TYR A 209 14.70 -18.62 5.25
CA TYR A 209 13.28 -18.65 4.92
C TYR A 209 12.56 -17.40 5.42
N SER A 210 11.69 -16.84 4.57
CA SER A 210 10.81 -15.74 4.93
C SER A 210 9.89 -16.13 6.08
N ALA A 211 9.72 -15.20 7.03
CA ALA A 211 8.76 -15.30 8.12
C ALA A 211 7.31 -15.07 7.65
N TYR A 212 7.10 -14.66 6.39
CA TYR A 212 5.77 -14.55 5.77
C TYR A 212 5.25 -15.91 5.31
N LEU A 213 5.09 -16.80 6.29
CA LEU A 213 4.54 -18.13 6.13
C LEU A 213 3.07 -18.08 5.70
N ARG A 214 2.61 -19.13 5.01
CA ARG A 214 1.21 -19.32 4.63
C ARG A 214 0.80 -20.78 4.81
N TRP A 215 -0.24 -21.01 5.61
CA TRP A 215 -0.84 -22.33 5.76
C TRP A 215 -1.72 -22.66 4.55
N SER A 216 -1.61 -23.90 4.07
CA SER A 216 -2.59 -24.48 3.16
C SER A 216 -3.97 -24.54 3.82
N PRO A 217 -5.09 -24.34 3.09
CA PRO A 217 -6.44 -24.41 3.64
C PRO A 217 -6.76 -25.68 4.45
N ASP A 218 -6.24 -26.82 4.01
CA ASP A 218 -6.38 -28.13 4.69
C ASP A 218 -5.43 -28.35 5.88
N SER A 219 -4.64 -27.35 6.29
CA SER A 219 -3.69 -27.40 7.40
C SER A 219 -2.54 -28.41 7.28
N LYS A 220 -2.31 -28.99 6.09
CA LYS A 220 -1.29 -30.05 5.92
C LYS A 220 0.07 -29.55 5.46
N LYS A 221 0.14 -28.33 4.92
CA LYS A 221 1.34 -27.78 4.29
C LYS A 221 1.56 -26.32 4.71
N VAL A 222 2.83 -25.92 4.71
CA VAL A 222 3.25 -24.54 4.92
C VAL A 222 4.03 -24.09 3.69
N ALA A 223 3.67 -22.93 3.13
CA ALA A 223 4.41 -22.28 2.06
C ALA A 223 5.18 -21.06 2.58
N SER A 224 6.32 -20.78 1.94
CA SER A 224 7.17 -19.61 2.19
C SER A 224 8.04 -19.30 0.96
N CYS A 225 8.89 -18.28 1.06
CA CYS A 225 9.99 -18.05 0.12
C CYS A 225 11.33 -18.34 0.80
N LYS A 226 12.21 -19.09 0.12
CA LYS A 226 13.62 -19.13 0.44
C LYS A 226 14.30 -17.92 -0.19
N ILE A 227 15.02 -17.14 0.61
CA ILE A 227 15.59 -15.85 0.23
C ILE A 227 17.11 -15.90 0.31
N ARG A 228 17.76 -15.61 -0.81
CA ARG A 228 19.17 -15.26 -0.86
C ARG A 228 19.29 -13.73 -0.75
N PRO A 229 19.88 -13.19 0.34
CA PRO A 229 20.05 -11.75 0.47
C PRO A 229 21.11 -11.23 -0.50
N VAL A 230 21.19 -9.91 -0.57
CA VAL A 230 22.28 -9.18 -1.22
C VAL A 230 22.95 -8.25 -0.22
N GLU A 231 24.16 -7.81 -0.54
CA GLU A 231 24.83 -6.78 0.23
C GLU A 231 24.02 -5.47 0.18
N LYS A 232 23.63 -4.98 1.36
CA LYS A 232 22.89 -3.72 1.49
C LYS A 232 23.81 -2.55 1.13
N ARG A 233 23.33 -1.71 0.23
CA ARG A 233 24.02 -0.46 -0.16
C ARG A 233 23.36 0.72 0.51
N TYR A 234 24.15 1.74 0.82
CA TYR A 234 23.68 2.92 1.53
C TYR A 234 24.07 4.20 0.81
N VAL A 235 23.17 5.18 0.83
CA VAL A 235 23.50 6.59 0.60
C VAL A 235 23.66 7.26 1.96
N TYR A 236 24.56 8.24 2.02
CA TYR A 236 24.86 8.96 3.25
C TYR A 236 24.42 10.42 3.11
N TYR A 237 23.79 10.94 4.15
CA TYR A 237 23.40 12.34 4.26
C TYR A 237 24.05 12.92 5.51
N VAL A 238 24.48 14.17 5.45
CA VAL A 238 25.00 14.89 6.61
C VAL A 238 23.99 15.97 6.98
N GLU A 239 23.38 15.85 8.14
CA GLU A 239 22.62 16.92 8.75
C GLU A 239 23.63 17.87 9.41
N SER A 240 23.93 18.98 8.73
CA SER A 240 25.00 19.90 9.11
C SER A 240 24.71 20.71 10.38
N SER A 241 23.43 20.86 10.74
CA SER A 241 23.00 21.73 11.85
C SER A 241 21.80 21.12 12.56
N PRO A 242 22.00 19.99 13.26
CA PRO A 242 20.93 19.34 14.01
C PRO A 242 20.48 20.21 15.18
N VAL A 243 19.18 20.17 15.48
CA VAL A 243 18.57 21.04 16.52
C VAL A 243 18.98 20.67 17.95
N ASP A 244 19.51 19.48 18.16
CA ASP A 244 19.79 18.88 19.46
C ASP A 244 21.29 18.69 19.76
N GLN A 245 22.19 19.05 18.85
CA GLN A 245 23.64 19.01 19.09
C GLN A 245 24.42 19.98 18.19
N LEU A 246 25.66 20.30 18.58
CA LEU A 246 26.53 21.21 17.81
C LEU A 246 27.23 20.52 16.63
N GLN A 247 27.48 19.21 16.71
CA GLN A 247 28.20 18.47 15.67
C GLN A 247 27.25 17.94 14.60
N PRO A 248 27.66 17.87 13.31
CA PRO A 248 26.84 17.26 12.27
C PRO A 248 26.45 15.82 12.59
N LYS A 249 25.26 15.40 12.14
CA LYS A 249 24.81 14.00 12.20
C LYS A 249 24.98 13.32 10.85
N LEU A 250 25.64 12.17 10.84
CA LEU A 250 25.68 11.28 9.67
C LEU A 250 24.44 10.39 9.69
N HIS A 251 23.61 10.56 8.68
CA HIS A 251 22.50 9.68 8.37
C HIS A 251 22.94 8.71 7.26
N LYS A 252 22.44 7.48 7.32
CA LYS A 252 22.57 6.52 6.23
C LYS A 252 21.22 5.95 5.89
N GLN A 253 21.05 5.56 4.66
CA GLN A 253 19.79 5.07 4.17
C GLN A 253 20.02 3.99 3.12
N GLU A 254 19.36 2.86 3.28
CA GLU A 254 19.43 1.77 2.31
C GLU A 254 18.95 2.25 0.93
N TYR A 255 19.70 1.90 -0.12
CA TYR A 255 19.42 2.31 -1.49
C TYR A 255 20.16 1.42 -2.50
N ALA A 256 19.44 0.50 -3.13
CA ALA A 256 19.92 -0.21 -4.30
C ALA A 256 19.82 0.69 -5.55
N LYS A 257 20.93 0.84 -6.29
CA LYS A 257 20.94 1.63 -7.53
C LYS A 257 20.47 0.79 -8.73
N PRO A 258 20.00 1.41 -9.82
CA PRO A 258 19.80 0.69 -11.08
C PRO A 258 21.06 -0.09 -11.47
N GLY A 259 20.89 -1.38 -11.78
CA GLY A 259 21.98 -2.31 -12.07
C GLY A 259 22.48 -3.14 -10.87
N ASP A 260 22.19 -2.74 -9.63
CA ASP A 260 22.60 -3.49 -8.45
C ASP A 260 21.82 -4.81 -8.31
N GLU A 261 22.47 -5.82 -7.72
CA GLU A 261 21.83 -7.10 -7.40
C GLU A 261 20.67 -6.88 -6.41
N LEU A 262 19.60 -7.68 -6.55
CA LEU A 262 18.46 -7.68 -5.63
C LEU A 262 18.34 -9.05 -4.95
N PRO A 263 17.69 -9.13 -3.77
CA PRO A 263 17.41 -10.40 -3.13
C PRO A 263 16.71 -11.36 -4.09
N PHE A 264 17.10 -12.64 -4.06
CA PHE A 264 16.53 -13.67 -4.91
C PHE A 264 15.61 -14.57 -4.09
N LYS A 265 14.36 -14.73 -4.51
CA LYS A 265 13.34 -15.49 -3.79
C LYS A 265 12.95 -16.76 -4.57
N VAL A 266 12.73 -17.85 -3.84
CA VAL A 266 12.22 -19.12 -4.38
C VAL A 266 11.02 -19.56 -3.55
N PRO A 267 9.80 -19.53 -4.09
CA PRO A 267 8.63 -20.10 -3.42
C PRO A 267 8.84 -21.58 -3.12
N CYS A 268 8.51 -22.01 -1.91
CA CYS A 268 8.71 -23.37 -1.44
C CYS A 268 7.53 -23.83 -0.59
N ILE A 269 7.27 -25.13 -0.56
CA ILE A 269 6.20 -25.76 0.21
C ILE A 269 6.80 -26.90 1.04
N TYR A 270 6.35 -27.03 2.28
CA TYR A 270 6.71 -28.13 3.17
C TYR A 270 5.47 -28.83 3.70
N GLU A 271 5.44 -30.16 3.63
CA GLU A 271 4.42 -30.99 4.26
C GLU A 271 4.70 -31.17 5.75
N VAL A 272 3.70 -30.94 6.58
CA VAL A 272 3.87 -30.95 8.04
C VAL A 272 4.08 -32.36 8.57
N GLU A 273 3.31 -33.34 8.09
CA GLU A 273 3.39 -34.73 8.59
C GLU A 273 4.66 -35.43 8.11
N THR A 274 4.95 -35.38 6.82
CA THR A 274 6.05 -36.12 6.18
C THR A 274 7.38 -35.37 6.27
N GLY A 275 7.36 -34.04 6.36
CA GLY A 275 8.56 -33.20 6.19
C GLY A 275 9.02 -33.08 4.73
N ARG A 276 8.25 -33.60 3.76
CA ARG A 276 8.57 -33.51 2.33
C ARG A 276 8.59 -32.04 1.90
N SER A 277 9.64 -31.65 1.20
CA SER A 277 9.77 -30.32 0.60
C SER A 277 9.43 -30.35 -0.89
N VAL A 278 8.91 -29.22 -1.37
CA VAL A 278 8.71 -28.92 -2.79
C VAL A 278 9.38 -27.59 -3.06
N ILE A 279 10.51 -27.65 -3.76
CA ILE A 279 11.29 -26.48 -4.19
C ILE A 279 11.39 -26.55 -5.72
N PRO A 280 10.82 -25.58 -6.45
CA PRO A 280 10.76 -25.64 -7.90
C PRO A 280 12.06 -25.26 -8.58
N ALA A 281 12.18 -25.64 -9.86
CA ALA A 281 13.11 -25.02 -10.78
C ALA A 281 12.73 -23.55 -11.04
N THR A 282 13.72 -22.71 -11.30
CA THR A 282 13.55 -21.25 -11.34
C THR A 282 13.50 -20.66 -12.76
N ASP A 283 13.51 -21.50 -13.80
CA ASP A 283 13.65 -21.07 -15.20
C ASP A 283 12.63 -19.99 -15.61
N LEU A 284 11.40 -20.09 -15.11
CA LEU A 284 10.32 -19.14 -15.41
C LEU A 284 10.39 -17.82 -14.61
N PHE A 285 11.31 -17.69 -13.66
CA PHE A 285 11.43 -16.53 -12.78
C PHE A 285 12.87 -16.26 -12.30
N ALA A 286 13.87 -16.60 -13.12
CA ALA A 286 15.29 -16.51 -12.75
C ALA A 286 15.86 -15.07 -12.78
N GLN A 287 15.23 -14.14 -13.50
CA GLN A 287 15.70 -12.76 -13.61
C GLN A 287 14.80 -11.82 -12.80
N GLN A 288 14.93 -11.83 -11.48
CA GLN A 288 13.95 -11.19 -10.59
C GLN A 288 14.20 -9.70 -10.43
N TYR A 289 13.17 -8.90 -10.72
CA TYR A 289 12.99 -7.64 -10.00
C TYR A 289 12.25 -7.91 -8.69
N ASP A 290 11.17 -8.67 -8.76
CA ASP A 290 10.36 -9.05 -7.60
C ASP A 290 9.67 -10.40 -7.81
N VAL A 291 9.43 -11.10 -6.71
CA VAL A 291 8.60 -12.30 -6.60
C VAL A 291 7.73 -12.15 -5.35
N SER A 292 6.42 -12.29 -5.52
CA SER A 292 5.48 -12.18 -4.41
C SER A 292 5.58 -13.39 -3.45
N ALA A 293 5.04 -13.23 -2.24
CA ALA A 293 4.78 -14.38 -1.38
C ALA A 293 3.82 -15.36 -2.07
N PRO A 294 3.94 -16.68 -1.84
CA PRO A 294 3.04 -17.67 -2.39
C PRO A 294 1.65 -17.59 -1.76
N GLU A 295 0.61 -17.72 -2.57
CA GLU A 295 -0.80 -17.75 -2.16
C GLU A 295 -1.42 -19.09 -2.50
N TRP A 296 -2.09 -19.72 -1.54
CA TRP A 296 -2.68 -21.05 -1.73
C TRP A 296 -3.92 -21.01 -2.61
N ASN A 297 -4.04 -21.99 -3.50
CA ASN A 297 -5.34 -22.35 -4.06
C ASN A 297 -6.23 -22.95 -2.97
N ASN A 298 -7.55 -22.76 -3.10
CA ASN A 298 -8.55 -23.25 -2.15
C ASN A 298 -8.50 -24.78 -1.93
N ASP A 299 -7.99 -25.54 -2.90
CA ASP A 299 -7.90 -27.00 -2.87
C ASP A 299 -6.60 -27.53 -2.22
N SER A 300 -5.71 -26.66 -1.73
CA SER A 300 -4.40 -27.03 -1.16
C SER A 300 -3.46 -27.79 -2.11
N ARG A 301 -3.71 -27.80 -3.43
CA ARG A 301 -2.91 -28.57 -4.40
C ARG A 301 -1.80 -27.77 -5.06
N ALA A 302 -1.90 -26.45 -5.05
CA ALA A 302 -0.88 -25.57 -5.60
C ALA A 302 -0.86 -24.21 -4.88
N VAL A 303 0.24 -23.50 -5.04
CA VAL A 303 0.33 -22.08 -4.70
C VAL A 303 0.53 -21.26 -5.98
N THR A 304 -0.02 -20.06 -6.02
CA THR A 304 0.31 -19.08 -7.04
C THR A 304 1.23 -18.02 -6.49
N PHE A 305 2.06 -17.44 -7.35
CA PHE A 305 2.91 -16.31 -7.02
C PHE A 305 3.12 -15.46 -8.26
N GLU A 306 3.37 -14.18 -8.08
CA GLU A 306 3.58 -13.26 -9.17
C GLU A 306 5.07 -12.93 -9.31
N TYR A 307 5.49 -12.74 -10.56
CA TYR A 307 6.87 -12.49 -10.94
C TYR A 307 6.96 -11.27 -11.85
N ASN A 308 7.85 -10.36 -11.48
CA ASN A 308 8.25 -9.22 -12.30
C ASN A 308 9.71 -9.41 -12.74
N GLN A 309 9.93 -9.47 -14.04
CA GLN A 309 11.28 -9.62 -14.58
C GLN A 309 12.10 -8.35 -14.31
N ARG A 310 13.40 -8.52 -14.07
CA ARG A 310 14.35 -7.42 -14.08
C ARG A 310 14.33 -6.74 -15.46
N GLY A 311 14.02 -5.44 -15.49
CA GLY A 311 13.77 -4.69 -16.74
C GLY A 311 12.28 -4.57 -17.09
N HIS A 312 11.39 -5.21 -16.34
CA HIS A 312 9.93 -5.05 -16.38
C HIS A 312 9.25 -5.42 -17.70
N GLN A 313 9.94 -6.08 -18.63
CA GLN A 313 9.39 -6.46 -19.94
C GLN A 313 8.52 -7.71 -19.90
N VAL A 314 8.63 -8.51 -18.83
CA VAL A 314 7.83 -9.72 -18.61
C VAL A 314 7.21 -9.68 -17.22
N TYR A 315 5.92 -9.95 -17.15
CA TYR A 315 5.18 -10.12 -15.91
C TYR A 315 4.38 -11.43 -15.96
N ARG A 316 4.42 -12.21 -14.88
CA ARG A 316 3.75 -13.52 -14.84
C ARG A 316 2.95 -13.71 -13.56
N VAL A 317 1.84 -14.41 -13.71
CA VAL A 317 1.21 -15.17 -12.62
C VAL A 317 1.63 -16.62 -12.82
N LEU A 318 2.38 -17.17 -11.87
CA LEU A 318 2.89 -18.53 -11.91
C LEU A 318 2.16 -19.41 -10.88
N GLU A 319 2.02 -20.70 -11.18
CA GLU A 319 1.44 -21.70 -10.30
C GLU A 319 2.45 -22.83 -10.06
N LEU A 320 2.72 -23.14 -8.79
CA LEU A 320 3.58 -24.21 -8.30
C LEU A 320 2.74 -25.36 -7.76
N SER A 321 2.84 -26.53 -8.39
CA SER A 321 2.16 -27.76 -7.96
C SER A 321 2.82 -28.37 -6.71
N THR A 322 2.00 -28.73 -5.72
CA THR A 322 2.47 -29.49 -4.54
C THR A 322 2.84 -30.93 -4.88
N GLU A 323 2.31 -31.49 -5.97
CA GLU A 323 2.45 -32.90 -6.32
C GLU A 323 3.84 -33.23 -6.83
N ASN A 324 4.34 -32.43 -7.77
CA ASN A 324 5.57 -32.71 -8.51
C ASN A 324 6.54 -31.50 -8.56
N GLY A 325 6.19 -30.36 -7.96
CA GLY A 325 7.00 -29.14 -8.00
C GLY A 325 7.06 -28.43 -9.35
N SER A 326 6.22 -28.82 -10.32
CA SER A 326 6.18 -28.14 -11.62
C SER A 326 5.65 -26.71 -11.47
N VAL A 327 6.29 -25.78 -12.17
CA VAL A 327 5.83 -24.39 -12.28
C VAL A 327 5.30 -24.16 -13.69
N ARG A 328 4.14 -23.50 -13.79
CA ARG A 328 3.55 -23.09 -15.08
C ARG A 328 2.99 -21.68 -15.01
N PRO A 329 2.97 -20.91 -16.12
CA PRO A 329 2.26 -19.65 -16.17
C PRO A 329 0.74 -19.87 -16.26
N LEU A 330 0.00 -19.10 -15.45
CA LEU A 330 -1.44 -18.87 -15.61
C LEU A 330 -1.71 -17.63 -16.49
N VAL A 331 -0.83 -16.63 -16.36
CA VAL A 331 -0.82 -15.40 -17.15
C VAL A 331 0.63 -15.06 -17.47
N GLU A 332 0.87 -14.59 -18.68
CA GLU A 332 2.11 -13.95 -19.10
C GLU A 332 1.76 -12.68 -19.88
N GLU A 333 2.27 -11.54 -19.41
CA GLU A 333 2.26 -10.26 -20.10
C GLU A 333 3.68 -9.94 -20.56
N THR A 334 3.80 -9.48 -21.81
CA THR A 334 5.09 -9.08 -22.39
C THR A 334 4.96 -7.72 -23.09
N SER A 335 6.05 -6.96 -23.08
CA SER A 335 6.15 -5.69 -23.79
C SER A 335 7.60 -5.45 -24.24
N ASP A 336 7.76 -4.79 -25.39
CA ASP A 336 9.05 -4.28 -25.86
C ASP A 336 9.62 -3.19 -24.95
N LYS A 337 8.77 -2.49 -24.20
CA LYS A 337 9.16 -1.40 -23.29
C LYS A 337 9.10 -1.85 -21.84
N TYR A 338 7.89 -2.05 -21.32
CA TYR A 338 7.62 -2.50 -19.97
C TYR A 338 6.15 -2.90 -19.83
N VAL A 339 5.87 -3.83 -18.92
CA VAL A 339 4.52 -4.16 -18.47
C VAL A 339 4.17 -3.26 -17.29
N ASN A 340 3.02 -2.59 -17.34
CA ASN A 340 2.54 -1.73 -16.26
C ASN A 340 1.95 -2.52 -15.08
N TYR A 341 2.80 -3.25 -14.36
CA TYR A 341 2.40 -4.11 -13.26
C TYR A 341 1.80 -3.37 -12.04
N THR A 342 1.97 -2.05 -11.95
CA THR A 342 1.43 -1.22 -10.86
C THR A 342 -0.08 -1.00 -10.98
N ARG A 343 -0.65 -1.20 -12.17
CA ARG A 343 -2.08 -1.05 -12.45
C ARG A 343 -2.71 -2.38 -12.85
N ARG A 344 -2.31 -3.45 -12.18
CA ARG A 344 -2.88 -4.79 -12.36
C ARG A 344 -4.09 -5.00 -11.46
N PHE A 345 -4.97 -5.89 -11.89
CA PHE A 345 -6.06 -6.44 -11.10
C PHE A 345 -6.16 -7.93 -11.39
N ARG A 346 -6.25 -8.71 -10.33
CA ARG A 346 -6.39 -10.16 -10.36
C ARG A 346 -7.52 -10.55 -9.40
N HIS A 347 -8.43 -11.37 -9.88
CA HIS A 347 -9.50 -11.95 -9.06
C HIS A 347 -9.75 -13.39 -9.48
N ASP A 348 -9.25 -14.35 -8.70
CA ASP A 348 -9.51 -15.77 -8.90
C ASP A 348 -10.94 -16.12 -8.46
N LEU A 349 -11.69 -16.81 -9.33
CA LEU A 349 -13.05 -17.23 -9.01
C LEU A 349 -13.06 -18.49 -8.13
N PRO A 350 -14.10 -18.69 -7.28
CA PRO A 350 -14.16 -19.82 -6.34
C PRO A 350 -14.15 -21.20 -6.99
N ASP A 351 -14.48 -21.29 -8.29
CA ASP A 351 -14.44 -22.54 -9.04
C ASP A 351 -13.02 -23.06 -9.30
N GLY A 352 -11.99 -22.26 -9.01
CA GLY A 352 -10.58 -22.59 -9.21
C GLY A 352 -10.15 -22.72 -10.67
N LYS A 353 -11.05 -22.43 -11.61
CA LYS A 353 -10.84 -22.59 -13.05
C LYS A 353 -10.75 -21.26 -13.77
N HIS A 354 -11.43 -20.24 -13.25
CA HIS A 354 -11.51 -18.95 -13.91
C HIS A 354 -10.88 -17.85 -13.08
N MET A 355 -10.43 -16.81 -13.77
CA MET A 355 -9.84 -15.62 -13.17
C MET A 355 -10.17 -14.39 -14.00
N ILE A 356 -10.48 -13.28 -13.34
CA ILE A 356 -10.54 -11.97 -14.00
C ILE A 356 -9.14 -11.36 -13.91
N TRP A 357 -8.58 -11.01 -15.05
CA TRP A 357 -7.25 -10.42 -15.20
C TRP A 357 -7.33 -9.11 -15.97
N MET A 358 -6.57 -8.13 -15.51
CA MET A 358 -6.45 -6.82 -16.14
C MET A 358 -5.17 -6.74 -16.98
N SER A 359 -5.29 -6.34 -18.24
CA SER A 359 -4.20 -6.34 -19.22
C SER A 359 -4.29 -5.16 -20.16
N GLU A 360 -3.12 -4.65 -20.57
CA GLU A 360 -2.94 -3.63 -21.60
C GLU A 360 -2.58 -4.24 -22.97
N ARG A 361 -2.82 -5.55 -23.20
CA ARG A 361 -2.39 -6.27 -24.42
C ARG A 361 -2.93 -5.70 -25.73
N ASP A 362 -4.06 -5.01 -25.70
CA ASP A 362 -4.66 -4.33 -26.85
C ASP A 362 -4.39 -2.81 -26.84
N ASN A 363 -3.34 -2.39 -26.10
CA ASN A 363 -2.91 -1.02 -25.83
C ASN A 363 -3.83 -0.21 -24.92
N TRP A 364 -4.89 -0.82 -24.38
CA TRP A 364 -5.80 -0.20 -23.43
C TRP A 364 -5.97 -1.11 -22.23
N ASN A 365 -5.99 -0.54 -21.03
CA ASN A 365 -6.14 -1.36 -19.82
C ASN A 365 -7.56 -1.90 -19.73
N HIS A 366 -7.74 -3.20 -19.94
CA HIS A 366 -9.05 -3.87 -20.00
C HIS A 366 -9.10 -5.14 -19.17
N LEU A 367 -10.32 -5.58 -18.87
CA LEU A 367 -10.61 -6.79 -18.11
C LEU A 367 -10.83 -7.98 -19.04
N TYR A 368 -10.22 -9.12 -18.69
CA TYR A 368 -10.27 -10.37 -19.43
C TYR A 368 -10.65 -11.50 -18.48
N MET A 369 -11.57 -12.37 -18.91
CA MET A 369 -11.82 -13.65 -18.26
C MET A 369 -10.81 -14.66 -18.78
N TYR A 370 -10.09 -15.28 -17.87
CA TYR A 370 -9.10 -16.33 -18.12
C TYR A 370 -9.63 -17.70 -17.73
N ASP A 371 -9.24 -18.71 -18.50
CA ASP A 371 -9.28 -20.11 -18.10
C ASP A 371 -7.88 -20.52 -17.60
N ARG A 372 -7.78 -20.86 -16.31
CA ARG A 372 -6.55 -21.25 -15.63
C ARG A 372 -6.02 -22.61 -16.10
N SER A 373 -6.87 -23.49 -16.63
CA SER A 373 -6.44 -24.80 -17.13
C SER A 373 -5.69 -24.67 -18.46
N THR A 374 -6.15 -23.78 -19.34
CA THR A 374 -5.54 -23.52 -20.64
C THR A 374 -4.54 -22.34 -20.62
N ALA A 375 -4.52 -21.56 -19.54
CA ALA A 375 -3.72 -20.34 -19.38
C ALA A 375 -3.99 -19.29 -20.49
N LYS A 376 -5.26 -19.18 -20.92
CA LYS A 376 -5.66 -18.30 -22.01
C LYS A 376 -6.85 -17.41 -21.64
N PRO A 377 -6.92 -16.19 -22.19
CA PRO A 377 -8.14 -15.41 -22.12
C PRO A 377 -9.22 -16.10 -22.95
N ILE A 378 -10.36 -16.40 -22.34
CA ILE A 378 -11.53 -16.95 -23.02
C ILE A 378 -12.53 -15.86 -23.41
N GLN A 379 -12.42 -14.68 -22.80
CA GLN A 379 -13.29 -13.55 -23.11
C GLN A 379 -12.65 -12.22 -22.73
N GLN A 380 -12.71 -11.23 -23.62
CA GLN A 380 -12.46 -9.83 -23.29
C GLN A 380 -13.76 -9.19 -22.77
N ILE A 381 -13.79 -8.87 -21.47
CA ILE A 381 -14.96 -8.36 -20.75
C ILE A 381 -15.19 -6.88 -21.11
N THR A 382 -14.15 -6.06 -21.04
CA THR A 382 -14.19 -4.65 -21.44
C THR A 382 -13.35 -4.42 -22.69
N ARG A 383 -13.75 -3.48 -23.56
CA ARG A 383 -13.06 -3.19 -24.83
C ARG A 383 -13.33 -1.77 -25.31
N GLY A 384 -12.43 -1.24 -26.13
CA GLY A 384 -12.55 0.06 -26.78
C GLY A 384 -11.35 0.95 -26.53
N GLU A 385 -11.34 2.14 -27.15
CA GLU A 385 -10.26 3.12 -27.05
C GLU A 385 -10.36 3.98 -25.77
N TRP A 386 -10.38 3.30 -24.62
CA TRP A 386 -10.53 3.89 -23.29
C TRP A 386 -9.92 2.96 -22.25
N TYR A 387 -9.61 3.45 -21.05
CA TYR A 387 -8.89 2.66 -20.05
C TYR A 387 -9.71 2.39 -18.77
N VAL A 388 -9.71 1.13 -18.32
CA VAL A 388 -10.13 0.75 -16.96
C VAL A 388 -9.09 1.24 -15.98
N ARG A 389 -9.53 1.94 -14.93
CA ARG A 389 -8.67 2.56 -13.92
C ARG A 389 -8.56 1.74 -12.65
N GLU A 390 -9.68 1.24 -12.15
CA GLU A 390 -9.75 0.47 -10.91
C GLU A 390 -11.00 -0.41 -10.91
N VAL A 391 -10.87 -1.66 -10.45
CA VAL A 391 -12.03 -2.50 -10.13
C VAL A 391 -12.42 -2.24 -8.69
N LEU A 392 -13.64 -1.75 -8.47
CA LEU A 392 -14.17 -1.44 -7.15
C LEU A 392 -14.71 -2.68 -6.44
N ARG A 393 -15.36 -3.57 -7.20
CA ARG A 393 -16.00 -4.77 -6.67
C ARG A 393 -16.24 -5.79 -7.77
N VAL A 394 -15.94 -7.04 -7.48
CA VAL A 394 -16.45 -8.20 -8.22
C VAL A 394 -17.61 -8.78 -7.43
N ASP A 395 -18.82 -8.62 -7.93
CA ASP A 395 -20.03 -9.22 -7.37
C ASP A 395 -20.27 -10.57 -8.05
N GLU A 396 -19.67 -11.61 -7.48
CA GLU A 396 -19.75 -12.97 -8.02
C GLU A 396 -21.18 -13.53 -8.03
N ALA A 397 -21.97 -13.20 -6.99
CA ALA A 397 -23.33 -13.69 -6.85
C ALA A 397 -24.22 -13.19 -8.00
N ASN A 398 -24.06 -11.92 -8.39
CA ASN A 398 -24.78 -11.32 -9.53
C ASN A 398 -23.99 -11.41 -10.84
N ARG A 399 -22.77 -11.94 -10.83
CA ARG A 399 -21.82 -11.97 -11.96
C ARG A 399 -21.60 -10.60 -12.60
N GLN A 400 -21.41 -9.58 -11.76
CA GLN A 400 -21.20 -8.19 -12.16
C GLN A 400 -19.84 -7.67 -11.67
N ILE A 401 -19.25 -6.76 -12.43
CA ILE A 401 -18.01 -6.07 -12.08
C ILE A 401 -18.32 -4.58 -12.05
N TYR A 402 -18.04 -3.95 -10.92
CA TYR A 402 -18.12 -2.51 -10.73
C TYR A 402 -16.71 -1.94 -10.85
N PHE A 403 -16.51 -0.96 -11.73
CA PHE A 403 -15.18 -0.43 -12.02
C PHE A 403 -15.26 1.05 -12.35
N SER A 404 -14.12 1.73 -12.22
CA SER A 404 -13.94 3.08 -12.73
C SER A 404 -13.15 3.08 -14.03
N ALA A 405 -13.49 3.99 -14.94
CA ALA A 405 -12.83 4.15 -16.22
C ALA A 405 -12.87 5.61 -16.68
N ASN A 406 -12.06 5.90 -17.69
CA ASN A 406 -11.81 7.22 -18.24
C ASN A 406 -11.84 7.13 -19.77
N GLY A 407 -12.39 8.16 -20.44
CA GLY A 407 -12.41 8.21 -21.91
C GLY A 407 -13.45 7.32 -22.59
N VAL A 408 -14.35 6.66 -21.84
CA VAL A 408 -15.41 5.82 -22.43
C VAL A 408 -16.37 6.64 -23.30
N GLN A 409 -16.60 7.91 -22.93
CA GLN A 409 -17.41 8.85 -23.70
C GLN A 409 -16.51 9.66 -24.66
N PRO A 410 -16.68 9.56 -25.99
CA PRO A 410 -15.72 10.12 -26.97
C PRO A 410 -15.48 11.64 -26.89
N ASN A 411 -16.42 12.40 -26.35
CA ASN A 411 -16.35 13.87 -26.25
C ASN A 411 -16.24 14.38 -24.81
N GLU A 412 -15.85 13.50 -23.90
CA GLU A 412 -15.62 13.84 -22.50
C GLU A 412 -14.13 14.08 -22.23
N ASP A 413 -13.84 14.96 -21.27
CA ASP A 413 -12.48 15.13 -20.77
C ASP A 413 -11.95 13.76 -20.26
N PRO A 414 -10.84 13.24 -20.84
CA PRO A 414 -10.32 11.92 -20.50
C PRO A 414 -9.79 11.83 -19.05
N TYR A 415 -9.65 12.95 -18.33
CA TYR A 415 -9.30 12.94 -16.91
C TYR A 415 -10.51 12.68 -15.99
N LEU A 416 -11.73 12.78 -16.49
CA LEU A 416 -12.94 12.48 -15.72
C LEU A 416 -13.08 10.98 -15.46
N ILE A 417 -13.05 10.62 -14.18
CA ILE A 417 -13.28 9.25 -13.72
C ILE A 417 -14.78 9.03 -13.66
N ARG A 418 -15.26 8.05 -14.40
CA ARG A 418 -16.65 7.60 -14.41
C ARG A 418 -16.73 6.18 -13.85
N TYR A 419 -17.86 5.87 -13.22
CA TYR A 419 -18.13 4.57 -12.62
C TYR A 419 -19.12 3.78 -13.46
N TYR A 420 -18.80 2.52 -13.70
CA TYR A 420 -19.53 1.61 -14.56
C TYR A 420 -19.80 0.30 -13.82
N ARG A 421 -20.79 -0.44 -14.31
CA ARG A 421 -20.85 -1.89 -14.08
C ARG A 421 -20.88 -2.59 -15.43
N ILE A 422 -20.47 -3.85 -15.42
CA ILE A 422 -20.57 -4.74 -16.58
C ILE A 422 -20.75 -6.18 -16.08
N GLY A 423 -21.50 -7.01 -16.81
CA GLY A 423 -21.57 -8.43 -16.55
C GLY A 423 -20.27 -9.16 -16.87
N PHE A 424 -20.04 -10.33 -16.27
CA PHE A 424 -18.87 -11.18 -16.60
C PHE A 424 -18.81 -11.54 -18.09
N ASN A 425 -19.96 -11.53 -18.78
CA ASN A 425 -20.09 -11.76 -20.22
C ASN A 425 -19.79 -10.52 -21.09
N GLY A 426 -19.36 -9.41 -20.48
CA GLY A 426 -19.06 -8.15 -21.17
C GLY A 426 -20.30 -7.36 -21.62
N LYS A 427 -21.47 -7.62 -21.01
CA LYS A 427 -22.74 -6.95 -21.34
C LYS A 427 -23.42 -6.38 -20.10
N GLY A 428 -24.28 -5.38 -20.30
CA GLY A 428 -24.93 -4.63 -19.22
C GLY A 428 -23.97 -3.66 -18.55
#